data_AF-A0AAW8RLG3-F1
#
_entry.id   AF-A0AAW8RLG3-F1
#
_cell.length_a   1.000
_cell.length_b   1.000
_cell.length_c   1.000
_cell.angle_alpha   90.00
_cell.angle_beta   90.00
_cell.angle_gamma   90.00
#
_symmetry.space_group_name_H-M   'P 1'
#
loop_
_entity.id
_entity.type
_entity.pdbx_description
1 polymer ?
#
loop_
_entity_poly.entity_id
_entity_poly.type
_entity_poly.pdbx_seq_one_letter_code
_entity_poly.pdbx_strand_id
1 'polypeptide(L)'
;MEETISLEEIFETLRKHLITIIISMFAGLAISGIVTFFILTPKYSSQAQLIVTLPQSDTENVNDVNTNLQMINTYKDMIVSDLVINEVKDRLETEDNVKMTAGQIKDAISVNQSENSQMFSIQAISTSALTAQQIANTTSQVFQENAKDVMNVDKISIISGAV
;
A
#
# COMPACT_ATOMS: atom_id res chain seq x y z
N MET A 1 49.54 2.93 30.69
CA MET A 1 48.79 4.13 31.14
C MET A 1 47.40 3.96 30.58
N GLU A 2 46.43 3.57 31.40
CA GLU A 2 45.03 3.53 30.96
C GLU A 2 44.55 4.98 30.89
N GLU A 3 44.20 5.46 29.70
CA GLU A 3 43.45 6.71 29.55
C GLU A 3 42.02 6.46 30.05
N THR A 4 41.78 6.74 31.32
CA THR A 4 40.44 6.72 31.89
C THR A 4 39.76 8.05 31.57
N ILE A 5 38.86 8.05 30.58
CA ILE A 5 38.03 9.22 30.27
C ILE A 5 37.16 9.54 31.48
N SER A 6 37.33 10.73 32.06
CA SER A 6 36.53 11.18 33.19
C SER A 6 35.20 11.77 32.74
N LEU A 7 34.11 11.50 33.48
CA LEU A 7 32.80 12.10 33.22
C LEU A 7 32.79 13.63 33.34
N GLU A 8 33.67 14.17 34.18
CA GLU A 8 33.82 15.62 34.38
C GLU A 8 34.40 16.31 33.14
N GLU A 9 35.42 15.71 32.52
CA GLU A 9 36.04 16.23 31.28
C GLU A 9 35.07 16.22 30.10
N ILE A 10 34.20 15.21 30.01
CA ILE A 10 33.12 15.18 29.01
C ILE A 10 32.15 16.35 29.24
N PHE A 11 31.76 16.62 30.50
CA PHE A 11 30.82 17.69 30.82
C PHE A 11 31.40 19.08 30.54
N GLU A 12 32.67 19.31 30.89
CA GLU A 12 33.36 20.56 30.56
C GLU A 12 33.48 20.77 29.05
N THR A 13 33.82 19.72 28.30
CA THR A 13 33.89 19.77 26.83
C THR A 13 32.53 20.10 26.22
N LEU A 14 31.45 19.49 26.72
CA LEU A 14 30.09 19.77 26.26
C LEU A 14 29.69 21.23 26.54
N ARG A 15 30.00 21.73 27.74
CA ARG A 15 29.72 23.12 28.13
C ARG A 15 30.51 24.12 27.29
N LYS A 16 31.77 23.82 26.97
CA LYS A 16 32.63 24.63 26.10
C LYS A 16 32.09 24.73 24.67
N HIS A 17 31.53 23.63 24.14
CA HIS A 17 31.00 23.56 22.78
C HIS A 17 29.48 23.73 22.69
N LEU A 18 28.82 24.09 23.78
CA LEU A 18 27.36 24.16 23.88
C LEU A 18 26.72 25.07 22.82
N ILE A 19 27.38 26.19 22.49
CA ILE A 19 26.95 27.10 21.41
C ILE A 19 27.04 26.42 20.04
N THR A 20 28.11 25.68 19.77
CA THR A 20 28.29 24.96 18.49
C THR A 20 27.23 23.87 18.33
N ILE A 21 26.93 23.15 19.42
CA ILE A 21 25.87 22.14 19.47
C ILE A 21 24.52 22.79 19.14
N ILE A 22 24.16 23.89 19.81
CA ILE A 22 22.90 24.60 19.56
C ILE A 22 22.80 25.09 18.11
N ILE A 23 23.85 25.68 17.54
CA ILE A 23 23.86 26.14 16.15
C ILE A 23 23.66 24.95 15.19
N SER A 24 24.38 23.85 15.40
CA SER A 24 24.25 22.65 14.56
C SER A 24 22.85 22.02 14.65
N MET A 25 22.23 22.08 15.83
CA MET A 25 20.87 21.60 16.04
C MET A 25 19.86 22.43 15.25
N PHE A 26 19.93 23.76 15.34
CA PHE A 26 19.05 24.64 14.55
C PHE A 26 19.31 24.55 13.05
N ALA A 27 20.57 24.40 12.62
CA ALA A 27 20.91 24.17 11.23
C ALA A 27 20.28 22.85 10.71
N GLY A 28 20.39 21.77 11.48
CA GLY A 28 19.77 20.49 11.15
C GLY A 28 18.24 20.55 11.10
N LEU A 29 17.61 21.27 12.03
CA LEU A 29 16.16 21.51 12.03
C LEU A 29 15.72 22.33 10.81
N ALA A 30 16.46 23.38 10.46
CA ALA A 30 16.16 24.22 9.30
C ALA A 30 16.23 23.40 8.00
N ILE A 31 17.30 22.63 7.80
CA ILE A 31 17.47 21.76 6.63
C ILE A 31 16.35 20.72 6.56
N SER A 32 16.07 20.03 7.68
CA SER A 32 15.03 18.99 7.72
C SER A 32 13.64 19.57 7.44
N GLY A 33 13.34 20.75 7.98
CA GLY A 33 12.10 21.47 7.70
C GLY A 33 11.95 21.82 6.22
N ILE A 34 13.00 22.34 5.59
CA ILE A 34 12.98 22.64 4.14
C ILE A 34 12.70 21.38 3.33
N VAL A 35 13.41 20.28 3.62
CA VAL A 35 13.19 19.00 2.91
C VAL A 35 11.76 18.50 3.10
N THR A 36 11.23 18.57 4.32
CA THR A 36 9.92 18.02 4.65
C THR A 36 8.77 18.80 4.02
N PHE A 37 8.83 20.14 4.09
CA PHE A 37 7.72 20.97 3.64
C PHE A 37 7.78 21.33 2.14
N PHE A 38 8.98 21.33 1.53
CA PHE A 38 9.14 21.78 0.14
C PHE A 38 9.55 20.68 -0.84
N ILE A 39 10.15 19.57 -0.38
CA ILE A 39 10.68 18.52 -1.27
C ILE A 39 9.83 17.25 -1.19
N LEU A 40 9.44 16.83 0.01
CA LEU A 40 8.65 15.60 0.19
C LEU A 40 7.19 15.81 -0.20
N THR A 41 6.74 15.07 -1.21
CA THR A 41 5.33 15.03 -1.61
C THR A 41 4.52 14.18 -0.63
N PRO A 42 3.36 14.64 -0.15
CA PRO A 42 2.49 13.84 0.71
C PRO A 42 2.01 12.59 -0.05
N LYS A 43 1.95 11.46 0.65
CA LYS A 43 1.39 10.22 0.12
C LYS A 43 0.16 9.84 0.95
N TYR A 44 -0.95 9.62 0.26
CA TYR A 44 -2.22 9.18 0.78
C TYR A 44 -2.44 7.72 0.39
N SER A 45 -3.01 6.96 1.31
CA SER A 45 -3.34 5.56 1.11
C SER A 45 -4.83 5.38 1.27
N SER A 46 -5.46 4.72 0.30
CA SER A 46 -6.86 4.29 0.40
C SER A 46 -6.95 2.79 0.09
N GLN A 47 -7.92 2.09 0.69
CA GLN A 47 -8.02 0.63 0.57
C GLN A 47 -9.46 0.15 0.45
N ALA A 48 -9.72 -0.70 -0.55
CA ALA A 48 -10.98 -1.43 -0.68
C ALA A 48 -10.81 -2.86 -0.16
N GLN A 49 -11.80 -3.37 0.56
CA GLN A 49 -11.77 -4.71 1.18
C GLN A 49 -12.67 -5.67 0.41
N LEU A 50 -12.11 -6.83 0.04
CA LEU A 50 -12.77 -7.86 -0.73
C LEU A 50 -12.72 -9.20 0.02
N ILE A 51 -13.76 -9.99 -0.16
CA ILE A 51 -13.78 -11.39 0.25
C ILE A 51 -14.02 -12.28 -0.96
N VAL A 52 -13.27 -13.38 -1.03
CA VAL A 52 -13.51 -14.43 -2.02
C VAL A 52 -14.30 -15.55 -1.36
N THR A 53 -15.47 -15.87 -1.89
CA THR A 53 -16.23 -17.05 -1.50
C THR A 53 -16.16 -18.08 -2.62
N LEU A 54 -15.51 -19.22 -2.37
CA LEU A 54 -15.52 -20.31 -3.35
C LEU A 54 -16.82 -21.11 -3.29
N PRO A 55 -17.29 -21.66 -4.43
CA PRO A 55 -18.43 -22.56 -4.42
C PRO A 55 -18.13 -23.76 -3.53
N GLN A 56 -18.95 -23.95 -2.50
CA GLN A 56 -18.98 -25.19 -1.73
C GLN A 56 -19.52 -26.28 -2.67
N SER A 57 -18.68 -27.24 -3.03
CA SER A 57 -19.19 -28.50 -3.60
C SER A 57 -19.88 -29.23 -2.44
N ASP A 58 -21.04 -29.85 -2.67
CA ASP A 58 -21.87 -30.54 -1.64
C ASP A 58 -21.20 -31.73 -0.91
N THR A 59 -19.88 -31.87 -1.02
CA THR A 59 -19.06 -32.88 -0.35
C THR A 59 -18.03 -32.18 0.53
N GLU A 60 -18.36 -32.05 1.82
CA GLU A 60 -17.48 -31.50 2.85
C GLU A 60 -16.14 -32.26 2.90
N ASN A 61 -15.09 -31.72 2.27
CA ASN A 61 -13.72 -32.17 2.45
C ASN A 61 -12.89 -31.02 3.04
N VAL A 62 -12.36 -31.25 4.24
CA VAL A 62 -11.53 -30.30 5.02
C VAL A 62 -10.24 -29.88 4.27
N ASN A 63 -9.89 -30.59 3.19
CA ASN A 63 -8.78 -30.26 2.29
C ASN A 63 -9.03 -29.00 1.42
N ASP A 64 -10.27 -28.53 1.28
CA ASP A 64 -10.60 -27.38 0.42
C ASP A 64 -10.16 -26.03 1.01
N VAL A 65 -10.06 -25.92 2.34
CA VAL A 65 -9.68 -24.67 3.01
C VAL A 65 -8.22 -24.28 2.71
N ASN A 66 -7.31 -25.25 2.64
CA ASN A 66 -5.90 -25.00 2.29
C ASN A 66 -5.72 -24.62 0.81
N THR A 67 -6.50 -25.23 -0.09
CA THR A 67 -6.50 -24.87 -1.53
C THR A 67 -7.01 -23.45 -1.74
N ASN A 68 -8.01 -23.03 -0.96
CA ASN A 68 -8.59 -21.67 -1.01
C ASN A 68 -7.60 -20.59 -0.58
N LEU A 69 -6.75 -20.87 0.41
CA LEU A 69 -5.69 -19.94 0.85
C LEU A 69 -4.55 -19.83 -0.18
N GLN A 70 -4.24 -20.90 -0.92
CA GLN A 70 -3.21 -20.85 -1.97
C GLN A 70 -3.64 -20.01 -3.18
N MET A 71 -4.94 -19.94 -3.48
CA MET A 71 -5.47 -19.14 -4.58
C MET A 71 -5.35 -17.63 -4.36
N ILE A 72 -5.08 -17.16 -3.14
CA ILE A 72 -4.86 -15.72 -2.93
C ILE A 72 -3.67 -15.19 -3.71
N ASN A 73 -2.59 -15.97 -3.84
CA ASN A 73 -1.44 -15.53 -4.62
C ASN A 73 -1.81 -15.42 -6.10
N THR A 74 -2.65 -16.33 -6.60
CA THR A 74 -3.22 -16.24 -7.95
C THR A 74 -4.11 -15.00 -8.11
N TYR A 75 -4.95 -14.66 -7.13
CA TYR A 75 -5.74 -13.43 -7.14
C TYR A 75 -4.86 -12.18 -7.10
N LYS A 76 -3.79 -12.18 -6.29
CA LYS A 76 -2.80 -11.09 -6.24
C LYS A 76 -2.14 -10.89 -7.60
N ASP A 77 -1.68 -11.96 -8.23
CA ASP A 77 -1.06 -11.92 -9.56
C ASP A 77 -2.05 -11.43 -10.63
N MET A 78 -3.32 -11.83 -10.52
CA MET A 78 -4.38 -11.37 -11.42
C MET A 78 -4.68 -9.89 -11.26
N ILE A 79 -4.75 -9.37 -10.02
CA ILE A 79 -4.99 -7.94 -9.74
C ILE A 79 -3.91 -7.07 -10.39
N VAL A 80 -2.65 -7.50 -10.36
CA VAL A 80 -1.52 -6.75 -10.94
C VAL A 80 -1.15 -7.18 -12.37
N SER A 81 -2.01 -8.01 -12.99
CA SER A 81 -1.82 -8.48 -14.37
C SER A 81 -2.08 -7.35 -15.37
N ASP A 82 -1.44 -7.44 -16.54
CA ASP A 82 -1.62 -6.43 -17.58
C ASP A 82 -3.07 -6.35 -18.07
N LEU A 83 -3.84 -7.44 -18.00
CA LEU A 83 -5.27 -7.43 -18.35
C LEU A 83 -6.04 -6.48 -17.43
N VAL A 84 -5.93 -6.68 -16.11
CA VAL A 84 -6.64 -5.86 -15.11
C VAL A 84 -6.08 -4.44 -15.09
N ILE A 85 -4.76 -4.26 -15.08
CA ILE A 85 -4.14 -2.94 -14.95
C ILE A 85 -4.41 -2.05 -16.16
N ASN A 86 -4.43 -2.61 -17.39
CA ASN A 86 -4.76 -1.82 -18.57
C ASN A 86 -6.24 -1.42 -18.58
N GLU A 87 -7.15 -2.30 -18.16
CA GLU A 87 -8.56 -1.94 -18.05
C GLU A 87 -8.81 -0.90 -16.95
N VAL A 88 -8.14 -1.04 -15.80
CA VAL A 88 -8.16 -0.02 -14.72
C VAL A 88 -7.65 1.31 -15.25
N LYS A 89 -6.55 1.33 -16.01
CA LYS A 89 -6.03 2.54 -16.64
C LYS A 89 -7.11 3.20 -17.50
N ASP A 90 -7.74 2.43 -18.37
CA ASP A 90 -8.71 2.98 -19.31
C ASP A 90 -9.95 3.52 -18.58
N ARG A 91 -10.47 2.83 -17.55
CA ARG A 91 -11.57 3.35 -16.71
C ARG A 91 -11.19 4.58 -15.91
N LEU A 92 -9.99 4.60 -15.32
CA LEU A 92 -9.49 5.78 -14.61
C LEU A 92 -9.39 7.00 -15.54
N GLU A 93 -8.97 6.79 -16.79
CA GLU A 93 -8.90 7.86 -17.80
C GLU A 93 -10.29 8.33 -18.24
N THR A 94 -11.25 7.42 -18.44
CA THR A 94 -12.58 7.75 -18.99
C THR A 94 -13.60 8.20 -17.96
N GLU A 95 -13.60 7.60 -16.76
CA GLU A 95 -14.64 7.81 -15.73
C GLU A 95 -14.16 8.81 -14.67
N ASP A 96 -12.90 8.68 -14.25
CA ASP A 96 -12.34 9.43 -13.12
C ASP A 96 -11.47 10.63 -13.55
N ASN A 97 -11.20 10.77 -14.86
CA ASN A 97 -10.30 11.77 -15.45
C ASN A 97 -8.87 11.73 -14.87
N VAL A 98 -8.43 10.56 -14.40
CA VAL A 98 -7.10 10.32 -13.84
C VAL A 98 -6.21 9.73 -14.94
N LYS A 99 -5.24 10.51 -15.41
CA LYS A 99 -4.27 10.06 -16.42
C LYS A 99 -3.04 9.47 -15.75
N MET A 100 -2.87 8.16 -15.88
CA MET A 100 -1.72 7.43 -15.35
C MET A 100 -1.29 6.34 -16.32
N THR A 101 -0.01 6.00 -16.31
CA THR A 101 0.48 4.84 -17.05
C THR A 101 0.19 3.55 -16.29
N ALA A 102 0.09 2.43 -17.00
CA ALA A 102 -0.07 1.11 -16.40
C ALA A 102 1.03 0.81 -15.35
N GLY A 103 2.27 1.21 -15.61
CA GLY A 103 3.37 1.08 -14.65
C GLY A 103 3.14 1.88 -13.37
N GLN A 104 2.69 3.13 -13.48
CA GLN A 104 2.37 3.95 -12.29
C GLN A 104 1.22 3.38 -11.47
N ILE A 105 0.21 2.80 -12.13
CA ILE A 105 -0.92 2.15 -11.46
C ILE A 105 -0.43 0.90 -10.73
N LYS A 106 0.41 0.09 -11.39
CA LYS A 106 1.01 -1.11 -10.79
C LYS A 106 1.88 -0.79 -9.58
N ASP A 107 2.68 0.27 -9.64
CA ASP A 107 3.52 0.72 -8.53
C ASP A 107 2.70 1.35 -7.39
N ALA A 108 1.52 1.90 -7.71
CA ALA A 108 0.62 2.50 -6.73
C ALA A 108 -0.21 1.45 -5.97
N ILE A 109 -0.44 0.26 -6.55
CA ILE A 109 -1.29 -0.78 -5.99
C ILE A 109 -0.47 -1.80 -5.20
N SER A 110 -0.97 -2.15 -4.02
CA SER A 110 -0.50 -3.27 -3.22
C SER A 110 -1.68 -4.08 -2.70
N VAL A 111 -1.54 -5.40 -2.62
CA VAL A 111 -2.57 -6.30 -2.10
C VAL A 111 -2.17 -6.82 -0.72
N ASN A 112 -2.89 -6.38 0.30
CA ASN A 112 -2.66 -6.75 1.70
C ASN A 112 -3.63 -7.86 2.12
N GLN A 113 -3.16 -8.84 2.89
CA GLN A 113 -3.97 -9.95 3.38
C GLN A 113 -3.44 -10.40 4.75
N SER A 114 -4.34 -10.66 5.69
CA SER A 114 -3.97 -11.30 6.96
C SER A 114 -3.71 -12.80 6.76
N GLU A 115 -2.80 -13.39 7.55
CA GLU A 115 -2.50 -14.82 7.48
C GLU A 115 -3.77 -15.67 7.63
N ASN A 116 -3.93 -16.67 6.76
CA ASN A 116 -5.08 -17.59 6.73
C ASN A 116 -6.45 -16.91 6.56
N SER A 117 -6.49 -15.69 6.02
CA SER A 117 -7.73 -14.95 5.76
C SER A 117 -8.19 -15.09 4.31
N GLN A 118 -9.50 -15.31 4.10
CA GLN A 118 -10.13 -15.20 2.77
C GLN A 118 -10.45 -13.74 2.38
N MET A 119 -10.27 -12.82 3.33
CA MET A 119 -10.39 -11.38 3.13
C MET A 119 -9.03 -10.77 2.80
N PHE A 120 -9.00 -9.94 1.78
CA PHE A 120 -7.84 -9.16 1.37
C PHE A 120 -8.26 -7.73 1.03
N SER A 121 -7.29 -6.84 1.01
CA SER A 121 -7.48 -5.42 0.73
C SER A 121 -6.62 -5.01 -0.45
N ILE A 122 -7.22 -4.32 -1.41
CA ILE A 122 -6.49 -3.63 -2.48
C ILE A 122 -6.21 -2.22 -1.97
N GLN A 123 -4.94 -1.94 -1.69
CA GLN A 123 -4.45 -0.65 -1.23
C GLN A 123 -3.84 0.12 -2.40
N ALA A 124 -4.20 1.39 -2.55
CA ALA A 124 -3.61 2.29 -3.52
C ALA A 124 -2.96 3.48 -2.82
N ILE A 125 -1.75 3.84 -3.25
CA ILE A 125 -0.98 4.96 -2.71
C ILE A 125 -0.82 6.03 -3.80
N SER A 126 -1.26 7.25 -3.51
CA SER A 126 -1.15 8.38 -4.45
C SER A 126 -0.88 9.70 -3.72
N THR A 127 -0.51 10.74 -4.46
CA THR A 127 -0.30 12.09 -3.90
C THR A 127 -1.60 12.83 -3.61
N SER A 128 -2.75 12.30 -4.04
CA SER A 128 -4.09 12.83 -3.76
C SER A 128 -4.94 11.73 -3.12
N ALA A 129 -5.66 12.08 -2.05
CA ALA A 129 -6.59 11.17 -1.38
C ALA A 129 -7.69 10.68 -2.34
N LEU A 130 -8.23 11.58 -3.18
CA LEU A 130 -9.25 11.24 -4.17
C LEU A 130 -8.70 10.24 -5.20
N THR A 131 -7.49 10.50 -5.72
CA THR A 131 -6.87 9.60 -6.70
C THR A 131 -6.55 8.24 -6.11
N ALA A 132 -6.07 8.18 -4.86
CA ALA A 132 -5.85 6.91 -4.16
C ALA A 132 -7.16 6.11 -4.02
N GLN A 133 -8.25 6.78 -3.64
CA GLN A 133 -9.57 6.17 -3.54
C GLN A 133 -10.05 5.64 -4.90
N GLN A 134 -9.97 6.45 -5.96
CA GLN A 134 -10.37 6.07 -7.31
C GLN A 134 -9.60 4.84 -7.79
N ILE A 135 -8.27 4.83 -7.65
CA ILE A 135 -7.45 3.66 -8.03
C ILE A 135 -7.90 2.41 -7.27
N ALA A 136 -8.06 2.47 -5.95
CA ALA A 136 -8.45 1.31 -5.15
C ALA A 136 -9.85 0.79 -5.52
N ASN A 137 -10.83 1.69 -5.70
CA ASN A 137 -12.20 1.33 -6.06
C ASN A 137 -12.29 0.75 -7.47
N THR A 138 -11.72 1.44 -8.46
CA THR A 138 -11.74 1.02 -9.87
C THR A 138 -11.01 -0.30 -10.05
N THR A 139 -9.87 -0.49 -9.38
CA THR A 139 -9.16 -1.79 -9.38
C THR A 139 -10.01 -2.91 -8.80
N SER A 140 -10.73 -2.65 -7.71
CA SER A 140 -11.59 -3.65 -7.07
C SER A 140 -12.76 -4.06 -7.95
N GLN A 141 -13.37 -3.10 -8.66
CA GLN A 141 -14.46 -3.36 -9.61
C GLN A 141 -13.98 -4.14 -10.82
N VAL A 142 -12.91 -3.68 -11.49
CA VAL A 142 -12.34 -4.37 -12.66
C VAL A 142 -11.90 -5.79 -12.30
N PHE A 143 -11.26 -5.98 -11.14
CA PHE A 143 -10.89 -7.31 -10.67
C PHE A 143 -12.11 -8.19 -10.43
N GLN A 144 -13.16 -7.68 -9.78
CA GLN A 144 -14.40 -8.44 -9.54
C GLN A 144 -15.04 -8.91 -10.85
N GLU A 145 -15.07 -8.05 -11.88
CA GLU A 145 -15.61 -8.35 -13.20
C GLU A 145 -14.75 -9.40 -13.93
N ASN A 146 -13.44 -9.18 -14.05
CA ASN A 146 -12.54 -10.10 -14.73
C ASN A 146 -12.46 -11.47 -14.04
N ALA A 147 -12.48 -11.51 -12.70
CA ALA A 147 -12.44 -12.76 -11.96
C ALA A 147 -13.70 -13.60 -12.17
N LYS A 148 -14.87 -12.96 -12.36
CA LYS A 148 -16.11 -13.65 -12.71
C LYS A 148 -15.97 -14.35 -14.07
N ASP A 149 -15.40 -13.65 -15.05
CA ASP A 149 -15.28 -14.14 -16.43
C ASP A 149 -14.22 -15.23 -16.60
N VAL A 150 -13.08 -15.10 -15.91
CA VAL A 150 -11.93 -16.01 -16.08
C VAL A 150 -12.02 -17.25 -15.19
N MET A 151 -12.57 -17.12 -13.99
CA MET A 151 -12.50 -18.19 -12.98
C MET A 151 -13.83 -18.88 -12.71
N ASN A 152 -14.93 -18.44 -13.35
CA ASN A 152 -16.28 -18.97 -13.12
C ASN A 152 -16.64 -18.99 -11.62
N VAL A 153 -16.13 -18.00 -10.87
CA VAL A 153 -16.38 -17.82 -9.44
C VAL A 153 -17.52 -16.81 -9.33
N ASP A 154 -18.72 -17.30 -9.05
CA ASP A 154 -19.93 -16.46 -8.95
C ASP A 154 -19.93 -15.43 -7.80
N LYS A 155 -18.90 -15.38 -6.94
CA LYS A 155 -19.00 -14.77 -5.59
C LYS A 155 -17.72 -14.08 -5.08
N ILE A 156 -17.16 -13.14 -5.85
CA ILE A 156 -16.30 -12.10 -5.27
C ILE A 156 -17.20 -10.95 -4.80
N SER A 157 -17.04 -10.53 -3.54
CA SER A 157 -17.83 -9.43 -2.98
C SER A 157 -16.93 -8.33 -2.42
N ILE A 158 -17.23 -7.08 -2.81
CA ILE A 158 -16.62 -5.89 -2.23
C ILE A 158 -17.35 -5.62 -0.91
N ILE A 159 -16.66 -5.84 0.21
CA ILE A 159 -17.22 -5.70 1.56
C ILE A 159 -17.20 -4.25 2.01
N SER A 160 -16.19 -3.50 1.56
CA SER A 160 -16.08 -2.08 1.86
C SER A 160 -15.35 -1.37 0.74
N GLY A 161 -15.95 -0.28 0.23
CA GLY A 161 -15.28 0.62 -0.70
C GLY A 161 -14.16 1.39 -0.04
N ALA A 162 -13.23 1.86 -0.85
CA ALA A 162 -12.10 2.66 -0.41
C ALA A 162 -12.56 4.05 0.07
N VAL A 163 -12.06 4.45 1.24
CA VAL A 163 -12.31 5.76 1.89
C VAL A 163 -11.04 6.57 2.03
#